data_AF-A0A4P9XL74-F1
#
_entry.id   AF-A0A4P9XL74-F1
#
_cell.length_a   1.000
_cell.length_b   1.000
_cell.length_c   1.000
_cell.angle_alpha   90.00
_cell.angle_beta   90.00
_cell.angle_gamma   90.00
#
_symmetry.space_group_name_H-M   'P 1'
#
loop_
_entity.id
_entity.type
_entity.pdbx_description
1 polymer ?
#
loop_
_entity_poly.entity_id
_entity_poly.type
_entity_poly.pdbx_seq_one_letter_code
_entity_poly.pdbx_strand_id
1 'polypeptide(L)'
;MSSDDTAYVPTLIVMSVVDEEGAVVLRQQWSHCVELQAVMPVLSHNLLVVEEVEDYSLFSMDDGTQLHNIQLAPLGCWIYSGLYPQKSCWKALAKNTVWNSPFSNPALKRTVQSLFEITPNAMVFETLDAHVIEDYSI
;
A
#
# COMPACT_ATOMS: atom_id res chain seq x y z
N MET A 1 -3.96 42.19 17.12
CA MET A 1 -3.56 41.38 15.95
C MET A 1 -4.24 40.03 16.13
N SER A 2 -5.31 39.79 15.39
CA SER A 2 -6.04 38.51 15.44
C SER A 2 -5.19 37.48 14.70
N SER A 3 -4.77 36.42 15.37
CA SER A 3 -4.16 35.27 14.73
C SER A 3 -5.25 34.57 13.90
N ASP A 4 -5.17 34.70 12.57
CA ASP A 4 -5.86 33.78 11.68
C ASP A 4 -5.27 32.40 11.90
N ASP A 5 -5.92 31.63 12.77
CA ASP A 5 -5.72 30.20 12.90
C ASP A 5 -6.54 29.57 11.76
N THR A 6 -6.05 29.68 10.52
CA THR A 6 -6.58 28.90 9.41
C THR A 6 -6.17 27.45 9.69
N ALA A 7 -6.96 26.78 10.52
CA ALA A 7 -6.87 25.37 10.76
C ALA A 7 -6.99 24.67 9.40
N TYR A 8 -5.86 24.21 8.89
CA TYR A 8 -5.80 23.44 7.65
C TYR A 8 -6.74 22.25 7.80
N VAL A 9 -7.80 22.22 6.97
CA VAL A 9 -8.77 21.14 6.98
C VAL A 9 -8.02 19.86 6.57
N PRO A 10 -8.01 18.81 7.42
CA PRO A 10 -7.31 17.58 7.06
C PRO A 10 -7.96 16.97 5.83
N THR A 11 -7.13 16.64 4.85
CA THR A 11 -7.54 16.07 3.57
C THR A 11 -7.57 14.54 3.63
N LEU A 12 -6.83 13.93 4.55
CA LEU A 12 -6.85 12.52 4.87
C LEU A 12 -7.30 12.30 6.32
N ILE A 13 -8.33 11.48 6.52
CA ILE A 13 -8.82 11.10 7.85
C ILE A 13 -9.03 9.59 7.88
N VAL A 14 -8.47 8.92 8.88
CA VAL A 14 -8.75 7.51 9.14
C VAL A 14 -9.64 7.39 10.37
N MET A 15 -10.72 6.64 10.20
CA MET A 15 -11.72 6.37 11.22
C MET A 15 -11.67 4.90 11.60
N SER A 16 -11.78 4.62 12.89
CA SER A 16 -11.97 3.29 13.46
C SER A 16 -13.44 3.07 13.81
N VAL A 17 -13.93 1.85 13.65
CA VAL A 17 -15.24 1.42 14.12
C VAL A 17 -15.04 0.81 15.51
N VAL A 18 -15.67 1.36 16.53
CA VAL A 18 -15.55 0.89 17.92
C VAL A 18 -16.93 0.66 18.53
N ASP A 19 -17.01 -0.30 19.46
CA ASP A 19 -18.20 -0.50 20.29
C ASP A 19 -18.02 0.28 21.59
N GLU A 20 -18.81 1.34 21.76
CA GLU A 20 -18.83 2.17 22.95
C GLU A 20 -20.23 2.09 23.58
N GLU A 21 -20.30 1.55 24.80
CA GLU A 21 -21.54 1.43 25.58
C GLU A 21 -22.68 0.66 24.88
N GLY A 22 -22.33 -0.31 24.01
CA GLY A 22 -23.30 -1.10 23.26
C GLY A 22 -23.80 -0.41 21.99
N ALA A 23 -23.15 0.69 21.58
CA ALA A 23 -23.37 1.36 20.31
C ALA A 23 -22.11 1.28 19.44
N VAL A 24 -22.29 0.98 18.15
CA VAL A 24 -21.22 1.03 17.16
C VAL A 24 -21.02 2.48 16.72
N VAL A 25 -19.87 3.06 17.03
CA VAL A 25 -19.53 4.46 16.69
C VAL A 25 -18.26 4.53 15.83
N LEU A 26 -18.15 5.61 15.05
CA LEU A 26 -16.94 5.93 14.29
C LEU A 26 -16.09 6.91 15.08
N ARG A 27 -14.82 6.56 15.28
CA ARG A 27 -13.85 7.38 16.00
C ARG A 27 -12.66 7.70 15.12
N GLN A 28 -12.35 8.99 14.99
CA GLN A 28 -11.13 9.41 14.31
C GLN A 28 -9.91 8.84 15.02
N GLN A 29 -9.09 8.13 14.26
CA GLN A 29 -7.85 7.53 14.74
C GLN A 29 -6.69 8.49 14.53
N TRP A 30 -6.57 9.03 13.31
CA TRP A 30 -5.58 10.03 12.95
C TRP A 30 -6.01 10.79 11.69
N SER A 31 -5.35 11.92 11.42
CA SER A 31 -5.60 12.75 10.24
C SER A 31 -4.33 13.43 9.77
N HIS A 32 -4.23 13.65 8.45
CA HIS A 32 -3.13 14.37 7.80
C HIS A 32 -3.66 15.42 6.82
N CYS A 33 -2.86 16.48 6.64
CA CYS A 33 -3.08 17.48 5.60
C CYS A 33 -2.06 17.23 4.47
N VAL A 34 -2.50 16.52 3.44
CA VAL A 34 -1.73 16.12 2.25
C VAL A 34 -2.48 16.46 0.96
N GLU A 35 -1.78 16.83 -0.11
CA GLU A 35 -2.43 17.07 -1.40
C GLU A 35 -2.69 15.74 -2.12
N LEU A 36 -3.90 15.19 -1.95
CA LEU A 36 -4.28 13.86 -2.42
C LEU A 36 -4.72 13.82 -3.89
N GLN A 37 -4.19 12.87 -4.64
CA GLN A 37 -4.77 12.40 -5.90
C GLN A 37 -5.54 11.09 -5.72
N ALA A 38 -4.95 10.11 -5.01
CA ALA A 38 -5.57 8.83 -4.74
C ALA A 38 -5.10 8.21 -3.41
N VAL A 39 -5.89 7.26 -2.91
CA VAL A 39 -5.59 6.48 -1.70
C VAL A 39 -5.76 5.00 -2.03
N MET A 40 -4.74 4.20 -1.72
CA MET A 40 -4.69 2.77 -2.01
C MET A 40 -4.38 2.00 -0.73
N PRO A 41 -5.33 1.22 -0.19
CA PRO A 41 -5.10 0.44 1.01
C PRO A 41 -4.25 -0.80 0.73
N VAL A 42 -3.33 -1.11 1.64
CA VAL A 42 -2.49 -2.31 1.65
C VAL A 42 -2.89 -3.15 2.86
N LEU A 43 -4.00 -3.88 2.73
CA LEU A 43 -4.66 -4.55 3.85
C LEU A 43 -3.79 -5.61 4.52
N SER A 44 -2.95 -6.34 3.77
CA SER A 44 -2.06 -7.36 4.34
C SER A 44 -1.08 -6.83 5.37
N HIS A 45 -0.71 -5.55 5.25
CA HIS A 45 0.35 -4.95 6.04
C HIS A 45 -0.15 -3.84 6.96
N ASN A 46 -1.46 -3.60 6.94
CA ASN A 46 -2.06 -2.48 7.65
C ASN A 46 -1.43 -1.13 7.24
N LEU A 47 -1.19 -0.94 5.93
CA LEU A 47 -0.59 0.27 5.37
C LEU A 47 -1.53 0.97 4.40
N LEU A 48 -1.26 2.24 4.16
CA LEU A 48 -2.00 3.09 3.24
C LEU A 48 -1.01 3.81 2.32
N VAL A 49 -1.11 3.55 1.01
CA VAL A 49 -0.38 4.34 0.02
C VAL A 49 -1.24 5.54 -0.34
N VAL A 50 -0.63 6.72 -0.30
CA VAL A 50 -1.21 7.99 -0.69
C VAL A 50 -0.46 8.48 -1.91
N GLU A 51 -1.18 8.64 -3.01
CA GLU A 51 -0.68 9.31 -4.21
C GLU A 51 -0.85 10.81 -4.03
N GLU A 52 0.26 11.53 -3.95
CA GLU A 52 0.31 12.98 -3.90
C GLU A 52 0.64 13.54 -5.30
N VAL A 53 0.55 14.86 -5.48
CA VAL A 53 0.77 15.49 -6.79
C VAL A 53 2.14 15.18 -7.39
N GLU A 54 3.18 15.05 -6.56
CA GLU A 54 4.57 14.88 -7.00
C GLU A 54 5.23 13.58 -6.53
N ASP A 55 4.63 12.86 -5.57
CA ASP A 55 5.25 11.70 -4.94
C ASP A 55 4.20 10.73 -4.36
N TYR A 56 4.67 9.62 -3.80
CA TYR A 56 3.85 8.70 -3.04
C TYR A 56 4.34 8.59 -1.60
N SER A 57 3.40 8.69 -0.67
CA SER A 57 3.64 8.53 0.76
C SER A 57 3.01 7.24 1.26
N LEU A 58 3.77 6.49 2.06
CA LEU A 58 3.28 5.28 2.72
C LEU A 58 3.02 5.57 4.19
N PHE A 59 1.76 5.44 4.60
CA PHE A 59 1.32 5.63 5.98
C PHE A 59 1.00 4.29 6.65
N SER A 60 1.32 4.20 7.94
CA SER A 60 0.80 3.17 8.82
C SER A 60 -0.69 3.42 9.09
N MET A 61 -1.55 2.41 8.92
CA MET A 61 -2.97 2.56 9.27
C MET A 61 -3.20 2.58 10.79
N ASP A 62 -2.26 2.06 11.59
CA ASP A 62 -2.37 2.01 13.06
C ASP A 62 -2.29 3.40 13.72
N ASP A 63 -1.39 4.25 13.26
CA ASP A 63 -1.05 5.50 13.94
C ASP A 63 -0.85 6.68 12.99
N GLY A 64 -1.00 6.46 11.68
CA GLY A 64 -0.81 7.48 10.67
C GLY A 64 0.66 7.87 10.52
N THR A 65 1.62 7.13 11.07
CA THR A 65 3.03 7.45 10.86
C THR A 65 3.40 7.27 9.40
N GLN A 66 4.01 8.31 8.81
CA GLN A 66 4.59 8.21 7.48
C GLN A 66 5.86 7.38 7.57
N LEU A 67 5.84 6.19 6.96
CA LEU A 67 6.95 5.26 7.00
C LEU A 67 8.04 5.66 6.00
N HIS A 68 7.65 6.00 4.76
CA HIS A 68 8.58 6.30 3.68
C HIS A 68 7.96 7.23 2.62
N ASN A 69 8.82 8.05 2.01
CA ASN A 69 8.57 8.67 0.71
C ASN A 69 9.15 7.73 -0.33
N ILE A 70 8.31 7.14 -1.17
CA ILE A 70 8.73 6.11 -2.10
C ILE A 70 8.54 6.66 -3.50
N GLN A 71 9.63 6.73 -4.26
CA GLN A 71 9.53 7.07 -5.67
C GLN A 71 8.55 6.12 -6.38
N LEU A 72 7.76 6.66 -7.28
CA LEU A 72 6.72 5.97 -8.05
C LEU A 72 7.17 4.63 -8.67
N ALA A 73 8.42 4.52 -9.11
CA ALA A 73 8.91 3.36 -9.88
C ALA A 73 8.80 2.00 -9.12
N PRO A 74 9.32 1.86 -7.89
CA PRO A 74 9.10 0.65 -7.09
C PRO A 74 7.65 0.42 -6.65
N LEU A 75 6.90 1.48 -6.35
CA LEU A 75 5.49 1.38 -5.92
C LEU A 75 4.56 0.90 -7.03
N GLY A 76 4.81 1.30 -8.28
CA GLY A 76 4.00 0.89 -9.42
C GLY A 76 3.89 -0.63 -9.51
N CYS A 77 5.01 -1.35 -9.35
CA CYS A 77 4.96 -2.82 -9.36
C CYS A 77 4.07 -3.38 -8.26
N TRP A 78 4.13 -2.85 -7.03
CA TRP A 78 3.32 -3.33 -5.91
C TRP A 78 1.84 -2.97 -6.07
N ILE A 79 1.54 -1.75 -6.51
CA ILE A 79 0.17 -1.29 -6.76
C ILE A 79 -0.49 -2.17 -7.84
N TYR A 80 0.18 -2.37 -8.98
CA TYR A 80 -0.38 -3.16 -10.08
C TYR A 80 -0.42 -4.66 -9.80
N SER A 81 0.49 -5.17 -8.96
CA SER A 81 0.52 -6.58 -8.59
C SER A 81 -0.26 -6.89 -7.32
N GLY A 82 -0.69 -5.93 -6.52
CA GLY A 82 -1.22 -6.19 -5.17
C GLY A 82 -0.25 -6.95 -4.24
N LEU A 83 1.01 -7.16 -4.66
CA LEU A 83 2.03 -7.89 -3.91
C LEU A 83 2.91 -6.89 -3.20
N TYR A 84 2.71 -6.80 -1.89
CA TYR A 84 3.48 -5.93 -1.02
C TYR A 84 4.50 -6.78 -0.25
N PRO A 85 5.78 -6.36 -0.17
CA PRO A 85 6.78 -7.06 0.63
C PRO A 85 6.36 -7.12 2.10
N GLN A 86 6.92 -8.05 2.86
CA GLN A 86 6.74 -8.04 4.31
C GLN A 86 7.29 -6.79 4.99
N LYS A 87 6.68 -6.40 6.13
CA LYS A 87 7.11 -5.27 6.99
C LYS A 87 8.63 -5.24 7.28
N SER A 88 9.25 -6.41 7.42
CA SER A 88 10.70 -6.60 7.59
C SER A 88 11.49 -6.11 6.38
N CYS A 89 11.04 -6.42 5.17
CA CYS A 89 11.63 -5.99 3.91
C CYS A 89 11.51 -4.48 3.70
N TRP A 90 10.40 -3.85 4.10
CA TRP A 90 10.24 -2.38 4.00
C TRP A 90 11.34 -1.63 4.75
N LYS A 91 11.67 -2.06 5.97
CA LYS A 91 12.74 -1.44 6.77
C LYS A 91 14.13 -1.58 6.13
N ALA A 92 14.33 -2.64 5.35
CA ALA A 92 15.60 -2.96 4.70
C ALA A 92 15.70 -2.39 3.27
N LEU A 93 14.59 -1.93 2.69
CA LEU A 93 14.56 -1.34 1.36
C LEU A 93 15.29 0.01 1.38
N ALA A 94 16.47 0.02 0.75
CA ALA A 94 17.22 1.26 0.58
C ALA A 94 16.38 2.26 -0.23
N LYS A 95 16.52 3.54 0.09
CA LYS A 95 15.91 4.63 -0.66
C LYS A 95 16.25 4.48 -2.15
N ASN A 96 15.24 4.51 -3.02
CA ASN A 96 15.34 4.33 -4.48
C ASN A 96 15.66 2.91 -4.98
N THR A 97 15.46 1.87 -4.16
CA THR A 97 15.52 0.50 -4.66
C THR A 97 14.38 0.26 -5.64
N VAL A 98 14.70 -0.12 -6.88
CA VAL A 98 13.69 -0.52 -7.87
C VAL A 98 13.28 -1.95 -7.56
N TRP A 99 12.01 -2.16 -7.23
CA TRP A 99 11.47 -3.50 -7.11
C TRP A 99 11.31 -4.11 -8.49
N ASN A 100 11.95 -5.25 -8.73
CA ASN A 100 11.74 -6.00 -9.96
C ASN A 100 10.35 -6.61 -9.91
N SER A 101 9.49 -6.20 -10.84
CA SER A 101 8.17 -6.79 -10.96
C SER A 101 8.27 -8.30 -11.01
N PRO A 102 7.49 -9.05 -10.23
CA PRO A 102 7.38 -10.48 -10.47
C PRO A 102 6.81 -10.75 -11.87
N PHE A 103 6.13 -9.75 -12.48
CA PHE A 103 5.73 -9.76 -13.89
C PHE A 103 6.87 -9.71 -14.92
N SER A 104 8.10 -9.39 -14.51
CA SER A 104 9.25 -9.37 -15.43
C SER A 104 10.18 -10.57 -15.30
N ASN A 105 9.91 -11.52 -14.38
CA ASN A 105 10.76 -12.70 -14.21
C ASN A 105 10.68 -13.65 -15.44
N PRO A 106 11.78 -13.83 -16.21
CA PRO A 106 11.78 -14.67 -17.41
C PRO A 106 11.65 -16.16 -17.09
N ALA A 107 11.95 -16.58 -15.85
CA ALA A 107 11.80 -17.97 -15.43
C ALA A 107 10.33 -18.44 -15.44
N LEU A 108 9.38 -17.51 -15.39
CA LEU A 108 7.96 -17.81 -15.28
C LEU A 108 7.28 -18.24 -16.58
N LYS A 109 7.99 -18.18 -17.74
CA LYS A 109 7.50 -18.61 -19.07
C LYS A 109 6.03 -18.26 -19.33
N ARG A 110 5.60 -17.05 -18.95
CA ARG A 110 4.20 -16.64 -19.05
C ARG A 110 3.73 -16.61 -20.49
N THR A 111 2.51 -17.09 -20.71
CA THR A 111 1.76 -16.82 -21.94
C THR A 111 1.03 -15.49 -21.77
N VAL A 112 0.81 -14.77 -22.87
CA VAL A 112 0.22 -13.40 -22.90
C VAL A 112 -1.21 -13.36 -22.31
N GLN A 113 -1.82 -14.51 -22.04
CA GLN A 113 -3.20 -14.67 -21.55
C GLN A 113 -3.31 -15.37 -20.19
N SER A 114 -2.19 -15.59 -19.47
CA SER A 114 -2.28 -16.26 -18.17
C SER A 114 -3.15 -15.46 -17.21
N LEU A 115 -4.32 -15.99 -16.86
CA LEU A 115 -5.11 -15.51 -15.75
C LEU A 115 -4.26 -15.67 -14.49
N PHE A 116 -4.26 -14.65 -13.65
CA PHE A 116 -3.60 -14.70 -12.36
C PHE A 116 -4.60 -14.36 -11.26
N GLU A 117 -4.47 -15.05 -10.14
CA GLU A 117 -5.14 -14.70 -8.89
C GLU A 117 -4.10 -14.12 -7.95
N ILE A 118 -4.44 -12.98 -7.36
CA ILE A 118 -3.57 -12.29 -6.42
C ILE A 118 -4.21 -12.40 -5.05
N THR A 119 -3.45 -12.93 -4.11
CA THR A 119 -3.72 -12.85 -2.69
C THR A 119 -2.73 -11.88 -2.06
N PRO A 120 -3.00 -11.37 -0.84
CA PRO A 120 -2.16 -10.35 -0.23
C PRO A 120 -0.70 -10.76 0.02
N ASN A 121 -0.40 -12.06 -0.03
CA ASN A 121 0.89 -12.67 0.22
C ASN A 121 1.32 -13.68 -0.85
N ALA A 122 0.51 -13.96 -1.86
CA ALA A 122 0.87 -14.90 -2.90
C ALA A 122 0.23 -14.56 -4.24
N MET A 123 0.91 -14.86 -5.32
CA MET A 123 0.36 -14.81 -6.67
C MET A 123 0.26 -16.23 -7.23
N VAL A 124 -0.90 -16.56 -7.74
CA VAL A 124 -1.15 -17.81 -8.46
C VAL A 124 -1.30 -17.48 -9.93
N PHE A 125 -0.57 -18.16 -10.79
CA PHE A 125 -0.75 -18.05 -12.24
C PHE A 125 -0.58 -19.40 -12.91
N GLU A 126 -1.27 -19.54 -14.04
CA GLU A 126 -1.18 -20.71 -14.88
C GLU A 126 -0.07 -20.55 -15.93
N THR A 127 0.76 -21.56 -16.05
CA THR A 127 1.76 -21.70 -17.12
C THR A 127 1.33 -22.84 -18.05
N LEU A 128 2.02 -23.01 -19.19
CA LEU A 128 1.72 -24.12 -20.12
C LEU A 128 1.78 -25.50 -19.45
N ASP A 129 2.64 -25.66 -18.44
CA ASP A 129 2.98 -26.97 -17.88
C ASP A 129 2.54 -27.14 -16.42
N ALA A 130 2.18 -26.06 -15.71
CA ALA A 130 1.92 -26.09 -14.27
C ALA A 130 1.13 -24.87 -13.76
N HIS A 131 0.51 -25.03 -12.59
CA HIS A 131 0.11 -23.91 -11.75
C HIS A 131 1.29 -23.51 -10.87
N VAL A 132 1.65 -22.24 -10.87
CA VAL A 132 2.76 -21.70 -10.09
C VAL A 132 2.20 -20.79 -9.00
N ILE A 133 2.69 -20.98 -7.79
CA ILE A 133 2.39 -20.13 -6.63
C ILE A 133 3.71 -19.46 -6.24
N GLU A 134 3.75 -18.13 -6.35
CA GLU A 134 4.81 -17.34 -5.75
C GLU A 134 4.33 -16.84 -4.40
N ASP A 135 4.95 -17.35 -3.34
CA ASP A 135 4.66 -16.97 -1.96
C ASP A 135 5.66 -15.91 -1.49
N TYR A 136 5.13 -14.80 -1.01
CA TYR A 136 5.84 -13.62 -0.52
C TYR A 136 5.78 -13.50 1.01
N SER A 137 5.27 -14.53 1.71
CA SER A 137 5.05 -14.53 3.17
C SER A 137 6.29 -14.84 4.03
N ILE A 138 7.53 -14.65 3.54
CA ILE A 138 8.78 -15.04 4.23
C ILE A 138 9.21 -14.08 5.35
#